data_AF-A0AAN7DSZ6-F1
#
_entry.id   AF-A0AAN7DSZ6-F1
#
_cell.length_a   1.000
_cell.length_b   1.000
_cell.length_c   1.000
_cell.angle_alpha   90.00
_cell.angle_beta   90.00
_cell.angle_gamma   90.00
#
_symmetry.space_group_name_H-M   'P 1'
#
loop_
_entity.id
_entity.type
_entity.pdbx_description
1 polymer ?
#
loop_
_entity_poly.entity_id
_entity_poly.type
_entity_poly.pdbx_seq_one_letter_code
_entity_poly.pdbx_strand_id
1 'polypeptide(L)'
;MGPVTRNEWVMVGTMLLAVSLWVFGDALGIASVVAAMTGLSILLLLGVLDWDDCLSEKSAWDTLAWFAVLVGMAGQLTNLGIVTWMSDCVAKSLQSFSLSWPAAFGVLQASYFLIHYLFASQTGHVGALYSAFLAMQLAAGFLAC
;
A
#
# COMPACT_ATOMS: atom_id res chain seq x y z
N MET A 1 -3.56 -2.51 35.89
CA MET A 1 -2.47 -1.74 36.52
C MET A 1 -3.12 -0.46 37.04
N GLY A 2 -3.46 -0.35 38.34
CA GLY A 2 -4.09 0.85 38.91
C GLY A 2 -5.38 1.34 38.21
N PRO A 3 -5.95 2.48 38.66
CA PRO A 3 -7.02 3.18 37.93
C PRO A 3 -6.48 3.90 36.68
N VAL A 4 -7.33 4.00 35.65
CA VAL A 4 -6.98 4.60 34.34
C VAL A 4 -6.60 6.07 34.51
N THR A 5 -5.45 6.43 33.94
CA THR A 5 -4.93 7.80 33.98
C THR A 5 -5.56 8.69 32.91
N ARG A 6 -5.44 10.01 33.08
CA ARG A 6 -5.97 10.99 32.11
C ARG A 6 -5.36 10.80 30.71
N ASN A 7 -4.07 10.45 30.63
CA ASN A 7 -3.37 10.28 29.36
C ASN A 7 -3.84 9.02 28.62
N GLU A 8 -4.14 7.94 29.35
CA GLU A 8 -4.71 6.72 28.77
C GLU A 8 -6.10 6.97 28.18
N TRP A 9 -6.93 7.77 28.86
CA TRP A 9 -8.23 8.18 28.32
C TRP A 9 -8.14 9.00 27.05
N VAL A 10 -7.18 9.93 26.98
CA VAL A 10 -6.93 10.73 25.79
C VAL A 10 -6.45 9.83 24.63
N MET A 11 -5.53 8.90 24.90
CA MET A 11 -5.02 7.96 23.89
C MET A 11 -6.15 7.10 23.31
N VAL A 12 -7.00 6.53 24.16
CA VAL A 12 -8.17 5.76 23.71
C VAL A 12 -9.14 6.63 22.91
N GLY A 13 -9.38 7.87 23.37
CA GLY A 13 -10.23 8.83 22.65
C GLY A 13 -9.70 9.13 21.24
N THR A 14 -8.39 9.39 21.11
CA THR A 14 -7.75 9.64 19.80
C THR A 14 -7.78 8.41 18.89
N MET A 15 -7.60 7.21 19.45
CA MET A 15 -7.68 5.95 18.72
C MET A 15 -9.09 5.74 18.15
N LEU A 16 -10.13 5.94 18.97
CA LEU A 16 -11.52 5.82 18.53
C LEU A 16 -11.88 6.85 17.47
N LEU A 17 -11.38 8.08 17.60
CA LEU A 17 -11.55 9.12 16.59
C LEU A 17 -10.88 8.74 15.26
N ALA A 18 -9.64 8.24 15.29
CA ALA A 18 -8.92 7.82 14.09
C ALA A 18 -9.64 6.65 13.38
N VAL A 19 -10.08 5.65 14.13
CA VAL A 19 -10.84 4.51 13.58
C VAL A 19 -12.17 4.97 12.98
N SER A 20 -12.89 5.88 13.66
CA SER A 20 -14.13 6.44 13.13
C SER A 20 -13.90 7.19 11.83
N LEU A 21 -12.83 7.99 11.75
CA LEU A 21 -12.44 8.69 10.53
C LEU A 21 -12.04 7.73 9.41
N TRP A 22 -11.44 6.58 9.71
CA TRP A 22 -11.15 5.58 8.69
C TRP A 22 -12.41 4.85 8.19
N VAL A 23 -13.36 4.56 9.08
CA VAL A 23 -14.63 3.91 8.69
C VAL A 23 -15.51 4.85 7.86
N PHE A 24 -15.58 6.12 8.23
CA PHE A 24 -16.39 7.12 7.54
C PHE A 24 -15.60 7.95 6.52
N GLY A 25 -14.33 7.63 6.27
CA GLY A 25 -13.42 8.43 5.45
C GLY A 25 -13.95 8.67 4.04
N ASP A 26 -14.44 7.62 3.38
CA ASP A 26 -15.01 7.71 2.03
C ASP A 26 -16.29 8.56 1.99
N ALA A 27 -17.13 8.48 3.03
CA ALA A 27 -18.36 9.26 3.12
C ALA A 27 -18.11 10.75 3.43
N LEU A 28 -17.02 11.05 4.14
CA LEU A 28 -16.63 12.40 4.55
C LEU A 28 -15.61 13.04 3.59
N GLY A 29 -15.09 12.30 2.61
CA GLY A 29 -14.04 12.76 1.70
C GLY A 29 -12.68 12.96 2.38
N ILE A 30 -12.43 12.25 3.49
CA ILE A 30 -11.20 12.38 4.28
C ILE A 30 -10.24 11.25 3.91
N ALA A 31 -9.08 11.61 3.35
CA ALA A 31 -8.04 10.63 3.06
C ALA A 31 -7.49 9.99 4.34
N SER A 32 -7.14 8.69 4.28
CA SER A 32 -6.65 7.92 5.42
C SER A 32 -5.41 8.54 6.10
N VAL A 33 -4.54 9.17 5.32
CA VAL A 33 -3.35 9.88 5.79
C VAL A 33 -3.75 11.10 6.63
N VAL A 34 -4.78 11.85 6.23
CA VAL A 34 -5.25 13.02 6.97
C VAL A 34 -5.83 12.60 8.32
N ALA A 35 -6.57 11.49 8.37
CA ALA A 35 -7.08 10.93 9.62
C ALA A 35 -5.93 10.57 10.59
N ALA A 36 -4.88 9.91 10.09
CA ALA A 36 -3.70 9.56 10.89
C ALA A 36 -2.95 10.80 11.39
N MET A 37 -2.73 11.80 10.53
CA MET A 37 -2.08 13.06 10.89
C MET A 37 -2.90 13.88 11.89
N THR A 38 -4.22 13.82 11.81
CA THR A 38 -5.11 14.47 12.78
C THR A 38 -4.96 13.81 14.16
N GLY A 39 -4.96 12.48 14.23
CA GLY A 39 -4.72 11.74 15.49
C GLY A 39 -3.36 12.07 16.11
N LEU A 40 -2.28 12.04 15.33
CA LEU A 40 -0.94 12.42 15.78
C LEU A 40 -0.89 13.86 16.31
N SER A 41 -1.52 14.79 15.59
CA SER A 41 -1.58 16.20 16.00
C SER A 41 -2.29 16.38 17.34
N ILE A 42 -3.40 15.66 17.57
CA ILE A 42 -4.13 15.71 18.84
C ILE A 42 -3.27 15.16 19.99
N LEU A 43 -2.56 14.05 19.77
CA LEU A 43 -1.68 13.45 20.77
C LEU A 43 -0.53 14.38 21.19
N LEU A 44 0.09 15.06 20.23
CA LEU A 44 1.13 16.07 20.47
C LEU A 44 0.57 17.30 21.20
N LEU A 45 -0.59 17.82 20.78
CA LEU A 45 -1.21 19.00 21.41
C LEU A 45 -1.66 18.75 22.85
N LEU A 46 -2.09 17.52 23.16
CA LEU A 46 -2.54 17.13 24.49
C LEU A 46 -1.39 16.66 25.40
N GLY A 47 -0.16 16.66 24.92
CA GLY A 47 1.04 16.27 25.69
C GLY A 47 1.03 14.80 26.11
N VAL A 48 0.31 13.95 25.38
CA VAL A 48 0.35 12.49 25.59
C VAL A 48 1.59 11.88 24.95
N LEU A 49 2.10 12.55 23.91
CA LEU A 49 3.24 12.13 23.11
C LEU A 49 4.12 13.37 22.90
N ASP A 50 5.42 13.25 23.15
CA ASP A 50 6.38 14.33 22.92
C ASP A 50 6.99 14.23 21.52
N TRP A 51 7.53 15.34 21.01
CA TRP A 51 8.19 15.32 19.69
C TRP A 51 9.40 14.39 19.66
N ASP A 52 10.12 14.25 20.78
CA ASP A 52 11.24 13.32 20.90
C ASP A 52 10.79 11.84 20.84
N ASP A 53 9.58 11.52 21.29
CA ASP A 53 9.01 10.18 21.12
C ASP A 53 8.79 9.87 19.63
N CYS A 54 8.27 10.83 18.86
CA CYS A 54 8.12 10.69 17.40
C CYS A 54 9.46 10.51 16.67
N LEU A 55 10.50 11.25 17.08
CA LEU A 55 11.83 11.17 16.46
C LEU A 55 12.55 9.87 16.83
N SER A 56 12.32 9.36 18.04
CA SER A 56 12.96 8.14 18.53
C SER A 56 12.30 6.85 18.05
N GLU A 57 11.12 6.93 17.42
CA GLU A 57 10.39 5.79 16.85
C GLU A 57 11.03 5.26 15.55
N LYS A 58 12.18 4.57 15.69
CA LYS A 58 13.00 4.11 14.57
C LYS A 58 12.25 3.20 13.59
N SER A 59 11.29 2.41 14.05
CA SER A 59 10.55 1.48 13.19
C SER A 59 9.72 2.22 12.13
N ALA A 60 9.10 3.34 12.51
CA ALA A 60 8.33 4.17 11.59
C ALA A 60 9.24 4.79 10.52
N TRP A 61 10.40 5.33 10.92
CA TRP A 61 11.36 5.95 10.01
C TRP A 61 11.99 4.94 9.05
N ASP A 62 12.37 3.76 9.53
CA ASP A 62 12.92 2.68 8.69
C ASP A 62 11.91 2.25 7.62
N THR A 63 10.66 2.02 8.04
CA THR A 63 9.54 1.68 7.16
C THR A 63 9.33 2.76 6.09
N LEU A 64 9.27 4.03 6.50
CA LEU A 64 9.09 5.16 5.59
C LEU A 64 10.22 5.26 4.55
N ALA A 65 11.48 5.13 4.99
CA ALA A 65 12.64 5.23 4.10
C ALA A 65 12.66 4.09 3.07
N TRP A 66 12.46 2.85 3.52
CA TRP A 66 12.43 1.69 2.62
C TRP A 66 11.27 1.78 1.62
N PHE A 67 10.07 2.15 2.07
CA PHE A 67 8.92 2.30 1.17
C PHE A 67 9.11 3.43 0.16
N ALA A 68 9.65 4.58 0.59
CA ALA A 68 9.89 5.71 -0.31
C ALA A 68 10.86 5.32 -1.44
N VAL A 69 11.95 4.61 -1.13
CA VAL A 69 12.92 4.15 -2.13
C VAL A 69 12.30 3.11 -3.07
N LEU A 70 11.60 2.11 -2.53
CA LEU A 70 10.96 1.06 -3.34
C LEU A 70 9.91 1.61 -4.29
N VAL A 71 8.99 2.45 -3.79
CA VAL A 71 7.95 3.10 -4.61
C VAL A 71 8.58 4.05 -5.63
N GLY A 72 9.63 4.79 -5.23
CA GLY A 72 10.38 5.65 -6.14
C GLY A 72 11.03 4.87 -7.29
N MET A 73 11.69 3.74 -7.00
CA MET A 73 12.30 2.87 -8.03
C MET A 73 11.24 2.25 -8.94
N ALA A 74 10.13 1.74 -8.39
CA ALA A 74 9.03 1.19 -9.18
C ALA A 74 8.42 2.25 -10.13
N GLY A 75 8.28 3.49 -9.65
CA GLY A 75 7.86 4.63 -10.45
C GLY A 75 8.84 4.93 -11.60
N GLN A 76 10.14 4.96 -11.33
CA GLN A 76 11.16 5.17 -12.37
C GLN A 76 11.19 4.04 -13.40
N LEU A 77 11.06 2.78 -12.97
CA LEU A 77 11.00 1.62 -13.86
C LEU A 77 9.79 1.69 -14.81
N THR A 78 8.67 2.20 -14.30
CA THR A 78 7.45 2.46 -15.08
C THR A 78 7.68 3.60 -16.08
N ASN A 79 8.25 4.73 -15.64
CA ASN A 79 8.53 5.89 -16.49
C ASN A 79 9.55 5.58 -17.60
N LEU A 80 10.53 4.71 -17.34
CA LEU A 80 11.51 4.24 -18.33
C LEU A 80 10.90 3.23 -19.34
N GLY A 81 9.64 2.84 -19.16
CA GLY A 81 8.94 1.91 -20.05
C GLY A 81 9.37 0.44 -19.90
N ILE A 82 10.20 0.12 -18.90
CA ILE A 82 10.64 -1.27 -18.64
C ILE A 82 9.45 -2.14 -18.23
N VAL A 83 8.54 -1.58 -17.42
CA VAL A 83 7.30 -2.27 -17.02
C VAL A 83 6.42 -2.58 -18.24
N THR A 84 6.24 -1.62 -19.14
CA THR A 84 5.47 -1.81 -20.38
C THR A 84 6.12 -2.83 -21.30
N TRP A 85 7.43 -2.73 -21.53
CA TRP A 85 8.19 -3.67 -22.34
C TRP A 85 8.10 -5.11 -21.81
N MET A 86 8.27 -5.30 -20.50
CA MET A 86 8.14 -6.62 -19.87
C MET A 86 6.71 -7.14 -19.99
N SER A 87 5.72 -6.27 -19.80
CA SER A 87 4.30 -6.62 -19.92
C SER A 87 3.94 -7.07 -21.34
N ASP A 88 4.45 -6.39 -22.36
CA ASP A 88 4.26 -6.75 -23.77
C ASP A 88 4.91 -8.10 -24.11
N CYS A 89 6.09 -8.39 -23.56
CA CYS A 89 6.75 -9.69 -23.74
C CYS A 89 5.91 -10.84 -23.15
N VAL A 90 5.39 -10.66 -21.93
CA VAL A 90 4.53 -11.66 -21.29
C VAL A 90 3.19 -11.79 -22.02
N ALA A 91 2.58 -10.67 -22.44
CA ALA A 91 1.35 -10.67 -23.22
C ALA A 91 1.50 -11.41 -24.56
N LYS A 92 2.59 -11.17 -25.30
CA LYS A 92 2.91 -11.91 -26.54
C LYS A 92 3.12 -13.41 -26.28
N SER A 93 3.78 -13.76 -25.17
CA SER A 93 3.95 -15.16 -24.77
C SER A 93 2.59 -15.82 -24.50
N LEU A 94 1.72 -15.18 -23.72
CA LEU A 94 0.36 -15.67 -23.45
C LEU A 94 -0.52 -15.77 -24.70
N GLN A 95 -0.42 -14.79 -25.61
CA GLN A 95 -1.11 -14.81 -26.90
C GLN A 95 -0.62 -15.95 -27.81
N SER A 96 0.68 -16.28 -27.76
CA SER A 96 1.22 -17.40 -28.54
C SER A 96 0.67 -18.76 -28.11
N PHE A 97 0.25 -18.89 -26.85
CA PHE A 97 -0.47 -20.06 -26.35
C PHE A 97 -1.98 -20.03 -26.67
N SER A 98 -2.48 -19.01 -27.37
CA SER A 98 -3.91 -18.85 -27.73
C SER A 98 -4.88 -18.97 -26.55
N LEU A 99 -4.46 -18.54 -25.35
CA LEU A 99 -5.34 -18.57 -24.18
C LEU A 99 -6.51 -17.60 -24.35
N SER A 100 -7.68 -18.04 -23.92
CA SER A 100 -8.82 -17.13 -23.71
C SER A 100 -8.48 -16.13 -22.60
N TRP A 101 -9.07 -14.94 -22.68
CA TRP A 101 -8.87 -13.89 -21.68
C TRP A 101 -9.05 -14.35 -20.21
N PRO A 102 -10.09 -15.13 -19.84
CA PRO A 102 -10.24 -15.63 -18.47
C PRO A 102 -9.09 -16.56 -18.04
N ALA A 103 -8.56 -17.35 -18.97
CA ALA A 103 -7.44 -18.24 -18.69
C ALA A 103 -6.13 -17.47 -18.50
N ALA A 104 -5.88 -16.44 -19.32
CA ALA A 104 -4.74 -15.54 -19.14
C ALA A 104 -4.80 -14.79 -17.79
N PHE A 105 -5.99 -14.32 -17.39
CA PHE A 105 -6.22 -13.73 -16.07
C PHE A 105 -5.91 -14.72 -14.94
N GLY A 106 -6.40 -15.96 -15.04
CA GLY A 106 -6.14 -17.00 -14.04
C GLY A 106 -4.65 -17.30 -13.88
N VAL A 107 -3.90 -17.40 -14.98
CA VAL A 107 -2.45 -17.63 -14.95
C VAL A 107 -1.69 -16.46 -14.31
N LEU A 108 -2.01 -15.22 -14.70
CA LEU A 108 -1.40 -14.03 -14.11
C LEU A 108 -1.75 -13.87 -12.62
N GLN A 109 -2.99 -14.18 -12.24
CA GLN A 109 -3.41 -14.11 -10.83
C GLN A 109 -2.71 -15.19 -9.99
N ALA A 110 -2.59 -16.41 -10.52
CA ALA A 110 -1.88 -17.49 -9.86
C ALA A 110 -0.39 -17.17 -9.72
N SER A 111 0.25 -16.61 -10.75
CA SER A 111 1.66 -16.23 -10.66
C SER A 111 1.90 -15.07 -9.69
N TYR A 112 1.02 -14.06 -9.66
CA TYR A 112 1.06 -12.99 -8.65
C TYR A 112 0.97 -13.57 -7.22
N PHE A 113 0.08 -14.53 -7.01
CA PHE A 113 -0.08 -15.20 -5.73
C PHE A 113 1.13 -16.06 -5.35
N LEU A 114 1.76 -16.73 -6.31
CA LEU A 114 2.97 -17.53 -6.08
C LEU A 114 4.18 -16.64 -5.77
N ILE A 115 4.35 -15.54 -6.49
CA ILE A 115 5.44 -14.58 -6.25
C ILE A 115 5.30 -13.94 -4.87
N HIS A 116 4.08 -13.79 -4.35
CA HIS A 116 3.85 -13.28 -3.00
C HIS A 116 4.66 -14.04 -1.93
N TYR A 117 4.81 -15.37 -2.06
CA TYR A 117 5.60 -16.18 -1.11
C TYR A 117 7.11 -15.85 -1.13
N LEU A 118 7.59 -15.13 -2.14
CA LEU A 118 8.96 -14.63 -2.23
C LEU A 118 9.14 -13.27 -1.54
N PHE A 119 8.05 -12.60 -1.14
CA PHE A 119 8.09 -11.30 -0.49
C PHE A 119 7.81 -11.44 1.01
N ALA A 120 8.69 -10.83 1.82
CA ALA A 120 8.53 -10.78 3.27
C ALA A 120 7.45 -9.79 3.74
N SER A 121 6.99 -8.87 2.87
CA SER A 121 6.04 -7.81 3.20
C SER A 121 4.98 -7.65 2.12
N GLN A 122 3.72 -7.54 2.53
CA GLN A 122 2.57 -7.29 1.64
C GLN A 122 2.68 -5.94 0.94
N THR A 123 3.02 -4.89 1.68
CA THR A 123 3.19 -3.54 1.12
C THR A 123 4.37 -3.50 0.15
N GLY A 124 5.45 -4.23 0.41
CA GLY A 124 6.58 -4.36 -0.52
C GLY A 124 6.19 -5.08 -1.81
N HIS A 125 5.41 -6.16 -1.69
CA HIS A 125 4.90 -6.93 -2.83
C HIS A 125 4.01 -6.07 -3.76
N VAL A 126 2.99 -5.41 -3.18
CA VAL A 126 2.06 -4.57 -3.94
C VAL A 126 2.79 -3.37 -4.56
N GLY A 127 3.67 -2.70 -3.80
CA GLY A 127 4.42 -1.54 -4.29
C GLY A 127 5.34 -1.86 -5.48
N ALA A 128 5.90 -3.07 -5.55
CA ALA A 128 6.82 -3.46 -6.61
C ALA A 128 6.12 -4.03 -7.86
N LEU A 129 5.05 -4.82 -7.68
CA LEU A 129 4.51 -5.66 -8.76
C LEU A 129 3.13 -5.23 -9.26
N TYR A 130 2.36 -4.45 -8.50
CA TYR A 130 0.99 -4.11 -8.86
C TYR A 130 0.88 -3.43 -10.23
N SER A 131 1.71 -2.42 -10.50
CA SER A 131 1.69 -1.69 -11.77
C SER A 131 2.01 -2.58 -12.97
N ALA A 132 2.97 -3.50 -12.82
CA ALA A 132 3.37 -4.43 -13.88
C ALA A 132 2.29 -5.48 -14.16
N PHE A 133 1.71 -6.08 -13.12
CA PHE A 133 0.64 -7.06 -13.30
C PHE A 133 -0.65 -6.45 -13.86
N LEU A 134 -0.97 -5.23 -13.46
CA LEU A 134 -2.09 -4.48 -14.03
C LEU A 134 -1.86 -4.21 -15.54
N ALA A 135 -0.65 -3.78 -15.92
CA ALA A 135 -0.30 -3.58 -17.33
C ALA A 135 -0.38 -4.88 -18.16
N MET A 136 0.07 -6.01 -17.60
CA MET A 136 -0.06 -7.33 -18.24
C MET A 136 -1.52 -7.76 -18.43
N GLN A 137 -2.38 -7.53 -17.43
CA GLN A 137 -3.80 -7.86 -17.51
C GLN A 137 -4.52 -7.01 -18.57
N LEU A 138 -4.17 -5.72 -18.67
CA LEU A 138 -4.67 -4.83 -19.71
C LEU A 138 -4.26 -5.32 -21.12
N ALA A 139 -2.98 -5.66 -21.31
CA ALA A 139 -2.47 -6.17 -22.59
C ALA A 139 -3.07 -7.54 -22.98
N ALA A 140 -3.49 -8.34 -22.02
CA ALA A 140 -4.17 -9.62 -22.24
C ALA A 140 -5.67 -9.48 -22.58
N GLY A 141 -6.22 -8.24 -22.63
CA GLY A 141 -7.59 -7.98 -23.08
C GLY A 141 -8.64 -7.83 -21.97
N PHE A 142 -8.24 -7.61 -20.71
CA PHE A 142 -9.17 -7.52 -19.57
C PHE A 142 -10.15 -6.36 -19.60
N LEU A 143 -9.85 -5.29 -20.33
CA LEU A 143 -10.71 -4.10 -20.46
C LEU A 143 -11.13 -3.82 -21.92
N ALA A 144 -10.97 -4.80 -22.82
CA ALA A 144 -11.35 -4.67 -24.24
C ALA A 144 -12.80 -5.11 -24.55
N CYS A 145 -13.65 -5.25 -23.52
CA CYS A 145 -15.07 -5.59 -23.63
C CYS A 145 -15.91 -4.44 -23.08
#